data_AF-R9BSN1-F1
#
_entry.id   AF-R9BSN1-F1
#
_cell.length_a   1.000
_cell.length_b   1.000
_cell.length_c   1.000
_cell.angle_alpha   90.00
_cell.angle_beta   90.00
_cell.angle_gamma   90.00
#
_symmetry.space_group_name_H-M   'P 1'
#
loop_
_entity.id
_entity.type
_entity.pdbx_description
1 polymer ?
#
loop_
_entity_poly.entity_id
_entity_poly.type
_entity_poly.pdbx_seq_one_letter_code
_entity_poly.pdbx_strand_id
1 'polypeptide(L)'
;MRLIVERPDITIKTDISSNPVYDKENNIIGSVSSIRCLNDSLKVEKCLEKQRDGFYNIIDNLDLLICRFSYPDFNIIHYNKKVKEEILEIDKCSDKLFMQIPYNDKKK
;
A
#
# COMPACT_ATOMS: atom_id res chain seq x y z
N MET A 1 21.29 -6.39 -1.00
CA MET A 1 21.56 -5.80 0.33
C MET A 1 20.91 -4.43 0.33
N ARG A 2 19.93 -4.21 1.20
CA ARG A 2 19.26 -2.90 1.30
C ARG A 2 20.13 -1.96 2.11
N LEU A 3 20.46 -0.82 1.52
CA LEU A 3 21.22 0.25 2.16
C LEU A 3 20.39 1.53 2.14
N ILE A 4 20.37 2.20 3.29
CA ILE A 4 19.84 3.56 3.41
C ILE A 4 21.04 4.47 3.50
N VAL A 5 21.19 5.34 2.50
CA VAL A 5 22.26 6.34 2.47
C VAL A 5 21.63 7.68 2.84
N GLU A 6 22.00 8.20 4.00
CA GLU A 6 21.60 9.53 4.44
C GLU A 6 22.67 10.53 4.04
N ARG A 7 22.31 11.46 3.15
CA ARG A 7 23.10 12.66 2.87
C ARG A 7 22.45 13.87 3.58
N PRO A 8 23.20 14.95 3.86
CA PRO A 8 22.67 16.12 4.56
C PRO A 8 21.43 16.75 3.90
N ASP A 9 21.27 16.56 2.59
CA ASP A 9 20.23 17.11 1.73
C ASP A 9 19.14 16.09 1.35
N ILE A 10 19.46 14.79 1.35
CA ILE A 10 18.53 13.75 0.89
C ILE A 10 18.80 12.37 1.50
N THR A 11 17.73 11.70 1.91
CA THR A 11 17.75 10.26 2.21
C THR A 11 17.50 9.48 0.93
N ILE A 12 18.45 8.62 0.55
CA ILE A 12 18.36 7.75 -0.62
C ILE A 12 18.27 6.30 -0.13
N LYS A 13 17.15 5.64 -0.40
CA LYS A 13 17.05 4.20 -0.22
C LYS A 13 17.52 3.49 -1.48
N THR A 14 18.50 2.60 -1.35
CA THR A 14 19.07 1.84 -2.45
C THR A 14 19.08 0.35 -2.14
N ASP A 15 18.82 -0.47 -3.15
CA ASP A 15 19.13 -1.90 -3.10
C ASP A 15 20.41 -2.14 -3.88
N ILE A 16 21.40 -2.75 -3.23
CA ILE A 16 22.71 -3.04 -3.81
C ILE A 16 22.92 -4.55 -3.83
N SER A 17 23.08 -5.12 -5.02
CA SER A 17 23.53 -6.50 -5.19
C SER A 17 24.93 -6.48 -5.77
N SER A 18 25.88 -7.15 -5.12
CA SER A 18 27.25 -7.26 -5.61
C SER A 18 27.64 -8.73 -5.67
N ASN A 19 28.26 -9.13 -6.78
CA ASN A 19 28.82 -10.45 -6.97
C ASN A 19 30.32 -10.32 -7.25
N PRO A 20 31.19 -11.05 -6.52
CA PRO A 20 32.61 -11.07 -6.81
C PRO A 20 32.87 -11.74 -8.16
N VAL A 21 33.89 -11.24 -8.88
CA VAL A 21 34.39 -11.81 -10.12
C VAL A 21 35.69 -12.52 -9.82
N TYR A 22 35.75 -13.79 -10.18
CA TYR A 22 36.92 -14.63 -9.95
C TYR A 22 37.68 -14.87 -11.25
N ASP A 23 39.01 -14.99 -11.16
CA ASP A 23 39.82 -15.54 -12.24
C ASP A 23 39.73 -17.09 -12.27
N LYS A 24 40.49 -17.70 -13.17
CA LYS A 24 40.56 -19.17 -13.32
C LYS A 24 41.18 -19.89 -12.12
N GLU A 25 41.94 -19.18 -11.29
CA GLU A 25 42.57 -19.69 -10.07
C GLU A 25 41.74 -19.40 -8.82
N ASN A 26 40.49 -18.93 -9.01
CA ASN A 26 39.56 -18.57 -7.95
C ASN A 26 40.02 -17.36 -7.09
N ASN A 27 40.93 -16.54 -7.60
CA ASN A 27 41.29 -15.27 -6.98
C ASN A 27 40.25 -14.21 -7.34
N ILE A 28 39.93 -13.32 -6.39
CA ILE A 28 39.00 -12.21 -6.62
C ILE A 28 39.72 -11.15 -7.47
N ILE A 29 39.26 -10.95 -8.71
CA ILE A 29 39.77 -9.92 -9.63
C ILE A 29 38.88 -8.67 -9.69
N GLY A 30 37.70 -8.72 -9.08
CA GLY A 30 36.80 -7.57 -9.01
C GLY A 30 35.43 -7.91 -8.43
N SER A 31 34.48 -6.99 -8.61
CA SER A 31 33.08 -7.21 -8.29
C SER A 31 32.17 -6.53 -9.30
N VAL A 32 31.07 -7.18 -9.66
CA VAL A 32 29.98 -6.58 -10.42
C VAL A 32 28.91 -6.17 -9.43
N SER A 33 28.67 -4.86 -9.32
CA SER A 33 27.68 -4.29 -8.42
C SER A 33 26.55 -3.62 -9.20
N SER A 34 25.32 -3.99 -8.87
CA SER A 34 24.10 -3.34 -9.36
C SER A 34 23.48 -2.53 -8.22
N ILE A 35 23.26 -1.24 -8.45
CA ILE A 35 22.67 -0.31 -7.48
C ILE A 35 21.34 0.16 -8.05
N ARG A 36 20.24 -0.16 -7.36
CA ARG A 36 18.90 0.32 -7.69
C ARG A 36 18.46 1.38 -6.69
N CYS A 37 18.18 2.59 -7.16
CA CYS A 37 17.53 3.62 -6.35
C CYS A 37 16.05 3.29 -6.18
N LEU A 38 15.55 3.28 -4.94
CA LEU A 38 14.15 2.98 -4.61
C LEU A 38 13.34 4.25 -4.32
N ASN A 39 13.97 5.43 -4.32
CA ASN A 39 13.33 6.66 -3.86
C ASN A 39 12.11 7.03 -4.71
N ASP A 40 12.18 6.86 -6.03
CA ASP A 40 11.06 7.20 -6.91
C ASP A 40 9.89 6.22 -6.76
N SER A 41 10.18 4.92 -6.61
CA SER A 41 9.15 3.92 -6.31
C SER A 41 8.41 4.26 -5.01
N LEU A 42 9.16 4.66 -3.98
CA LEU A 42 8.59 5.06 -2.68
C LEU A 42 7.79 6.36 -2.75
N LYS A 43 8.20 7.32 -3.59
CA LYS A 43 7.43 8.55 -3.83
C LYS A 43 6.09 8.24 -4.48
N VAL A 44 6.08 7.39 -5.51
CA VAL A 44 4.85 6.97 -6.20
C VAL A 44 3.93 6.24 -5.23
N GLU A 45 4.45 5.28 -4.46
CA GLU A 45 3.69 4.57 -3.44
C GLU A 45 3.04 5.53 -2.44
N LYS A 46 3.82 6.44 -1.83
CA LYS A 46 3.29 7.45 -0.91
C LYS A 46 2.24 8.36 -1.54
N CYS A 47 2.41 8.73 -2.80
CA CYS A 47 1.44 9.55 -3.53
C CYS A 47 0.11 8.80 -3.68
N LEU A 48 0.16 7.53 -4.11
CA LEU A 48 -1.01 6.66 -4.23
C LEU A 48 -1.69 6.44 -2.89
N GLU A 49 -0.91 6.23 -1.82
CA GLU A 49 -1.46 6.11 -0.47
C GLU A 49 -2.19 7.39 -0.04
N LYS A 50 -1.57 8.56 -0.25
CA LYS A 50 -2.20 9.84 0.09
C LYS A 50 -3.49 10.10 -0.70
N GLN A 51 -3.51 9.77 -1.99
CA GLN A 51 -4.71 9.89 -2.82
C GLN A 51 -5.81 8.94 -2.37
N ARG A 52 -5.47 7.67 -2.11
CA ARG A 52 -6.39 6.66 -1.58
C ARG A 52 -6.99 7.12 -0.26
N ASP A 53 -6.16 7.56 0.67
CA ASP A 53 -6.59 7.95 2.02
C ASP A 53 -7.43 9.24 1.96
N GLY A 54 -7.08 10.18 1.08
CA GLY A 54 -7.89 11.36 0.79
C GLY A 54 -9.27 11.01 0.22
N PHE A 55 -9.33 10.08 -0.73
CA PHE A 55 -10.58 9.60 -1.32
C PHE A 55 -11.50 8.95 -0.26
N TYR A 56 -10.97 8.05 0.57
CA TYR A 56 -11.76 7.40 1.61
C TYR A 56 -12.21 8.39 2.69
N ASN A 57 -11.35 9.32 3.11
CA ASN A 57 -11.74 10.39 4.02
C ASN A 57 -12.90 11.22 3.48
N ILE A 58 -12.87 11.59 2.19
CA ILE A 58 -14.00 12.33 1.59
C ILE A 58 -15.27 11.48 1.66
N ILE A 59 -15.21 10.22 1.22
CA ILE A 59 -16.36 9.32 1.19
C ILE A 59 -16.96 9.06 2.58
N ASP A 60 -16.13 8.91 3.60
CA ASP A 60 -16.59 8.66 4.97
C ASP A 60 -17.19 9.88 5.66
N ASN A 61 -16.84 11.08 5.21
CA ASN A 61 -17.41 12.33 5.74
C ASN A 61 -18.65 12.81 4.96
N LEU A 62 -19.02 12.13 3.86
CA LEU A 62 -20.27 12.43 3.17
C LEU A 62 -21.46 11.89 3.97
N ASP A 63 -22.48 12.71 4.14
CA ASP A 63 -23.78 12.32 4.72
C ASP A 63 -24.65 11.59 3.67
N LEU A 64 -24.07 10.56 3.06
CA LEU A 64 -24.70 9.74 2.02
C LEU A 64 -24.32 8.28 2.23
N LEU A 65 -25.26 7.37 2.03
CA LEU A 65 -25.02 5.93 2.04
C LEU A 65 -24.28 5.53 0.76
N ILE A 66 -23.01 5.11 0.88
CA ILE A 66 -22.19 4.70 -0.26
C ILE A 66 -21.72 3.26 -0.08
N CYS A 67 -22.12 2.39 -1.02
CA CYS A 67 -21.62 1.03 -1.18
C CYS A 67 -20.99 0.85 -2.56
N ARG A 68 -19.88 0.12 -2.62
CA ARG A 68 -19.21 -0.27 -3.86
C ARG A 68 -19.25 -1.77 -4.00
N PHE A 69 -19.49 -2.22 -5.22
CA PHE A 69 -19.58 -3.63 -5.57
C PHE A 69 -18.49 -4.00 -6.57
N SER A 70 -18.00 -5.23 -6.50
CA SER A 70 -17.19 -5.82 -7.56
C SER A 70 -18.06 -6.05 -8.79
N TYR A 71 -17.41 -6.15 -9.94
CA TYR A 71 -18.05 -6.58 -11.17
C TYR A 71 -17.19 -7.68 -11.80
N PRO A 72 -17.78 -8.77 -12.32
CA PRO A 72 -19.22 -9.02 -12.50
C PRO A 72 -19.95 -9.62 -11.29
N ASP A 73 -19.23 -10.04 -10.25
CA ASP A 73 -19.81 -10.88 -9.19
C ASP A 73 -20.69 -10.13 -8.17
N PHE A 74 -20.78 -8.80 -8.27
CA PHE A 74 -21.57 -7.92 -7.38
C PHE A 74 -21.33 -8.15 -5.88
N ASN A 75 -20.14 -8.60 -5.50
CA ASN A 75 -19.74 -8.69 -4.10
C ASN A 75 -19.50 -7.29 -3.56
N ILE A 76 -19.94 -6.98 -2.35
CA ILE A 76 -19.60 -5.71 -1.72
C ILE A 76 -18.07 -5.69 -1.52
N ILE A 77 -17.42 -4.61 -1.93
CA ILE A 77 -15.96 -4.43 -1.79
C ILE A 77 -15.60 -3.25 -0.90
N HIS A 78 -16.55 -2.35 -0.65
CA HIS A 78 -16.36 -1.20 0.22
C HIS A 78 -17.73 -0.59 0.58
N TYR A 79 -17.83 -0.02 1.77
CA TYR A 79 -18.95 0.83 2.18
C TYR A 79 -18.43 1.92 3.11
N ASN A 80 -19.08 3.08 3.13
CA ASN A 80 -18.66 4.20 3.96
C ASN A 80 -19.21 4.13 5.38
N LYS A 81 -18.67 4.96 6.28
CA LYS A 81 -19.11 5.07 7.69
C LYS A 81 -20.63 5.19 7.84
N LYS A 82 -21.27 5.99 6.99
CA LYS A 82 -22.71 6.24 7.03
C LYS A 82 -23.55 4.96 6.88
N VAL A 83 -23.14 4.04 5.99
CA VAL A 83 -23.79 2.73 5.81
C VAL A 83 -23.73 1.90 7.08
N LYS A 84 -22.62 1.96 7.81
CA LYS A 84 -22.46 1.25 9.07
C LYS A 84 -23.40 1.78 10.14
N GLU A 85 -23.50 3.10 10.25
CA GLU A 85 -24.34 3.75 11.26
C GLU A 85 -25.84 3.50 11.00
N GLU A 86 -26.28 3.54 9.74
CA GLU A 86 -27.73 3.48 9.46
C GLU A 86 -28.26 2.10 9.05
N ILE A 87 -27.46 1.23 8.41
CA ILE A 87 -27.95 -0.06 7.90
C ILE A 87 -27.59 -1.21 8.84
N LEU A 88 -26.34 -1.26 9.30
CA LEU A 88 -25.86 -2.36 10.15
C LEU A 88 -26.45 -2.31 11.56
N GLU A 89 -26.77 -1.11 12.08
CA GLU A 89 -27.43 -0.98 13.39
C GLU A 89 -28.92 -1.40 13.36
N ILE A 90 -29.56 -1.39 12.18
CA ILE A 90 -31.00 -1.70 12.02
C ILE A 90 -31.23 -3.20 11.74
N ASP A 91 -30.34 -3.86 10.99
CA ASP A 91 -30.54 -5.26 10.60
C ASP A 91 -29.31 -6.14 10.89
N LYS A 92 -29.30 -6.79 12.06
CA LYS A 92 -28.28 -7.77 12.48
C LYS A 92 -28.11 -8.94 11.50
N CYS A 93 -29.07 -9.18 10.61
CA CYS A 93 -28.95 -10.21 9.58
C CYS A 93 -27.98 -9.78 8.46
N SER A 94 -27.94 -8.48 8.17
CA SER A 94 -27.07 -7.89 7.16
C SER A 94 -25.59 -7.81 7.59
N ASP A 95 -25.30 -7.80 8.90
CA ASP A 95 -23.94 -7.83 9.48
C ASP A 95 -23.03 -8.89 8.86
N LYS A 96 -23.55 -10.10 8.59
CA LYS A 96 -22.77 -11.19 7.99
C LYS A 96 -22.29 -10.92 6.56
N LEU A 97 -23.00 -10.06 5.82
CA LEU A 97 -22.67 -9.71 4.43
C LEU A 97 -21.55 -8.66 4.37
N PHE A 98 -21.49 -7.76 5.36
CA PHE A 98 -20.52 -6.68 5.42
C PHE A 98 -19.24 -7.04 6.20
N MET A 99 -19.30 -7.97 7.16
CA MET A 99 -18.15 -8.44 7.97
C MET A 99 -17.06 -9.22 7.19
N GLN A 100 -17.33 -9.62 5.95
CA GLN A 100 -16.37 -10.36 5.12
C GLN A 100 -15.39 -9.45 4.37
N ILE A 101 -15.57 -8.14 4.47
CA ILE A 101 -14.78 -7.15 3.74
C ILE A 101 -13.91 -6.43 4.75
N PRO A 102 -12.59 -6.33 4.53
CA PRO A 102 -11.74 -5.55 5.42
C PRO A 102 -12.20 -4.09 5.39
N TYR A 103 -12.90 -3.68 6.45
CA TYR A 103 -13.14 -2.28 6.74
C TYR A 103 -11.77 -1.61 6.82
N ASN A 104 -11.54 -0.57 6.00
CA ASN A 104 -10.26 0.12 5.94
C ASN A 104 -10.12 1.06 7.15
N ASP A 105 -10.33 0.53 8.36
CA ASP A 105 -9.84 1.10 9.61
C ASP A 105 -8.31 0.98 9.59
N LYS A 106 -7.66 1.83 8.80
CA LYS A 106 -6.29 2.22 9.13
C LYS A 106 -6.39 3.03 10.42
N LYS A 107 -6.48 2.31 11.54
CA LYS A 107 -6.25 2.85 12.88
C LYS A 107 -4.97 3.69 12.81
N LYS A 108 -5.13 4.96 13.17
CA LYS A 108 -4.03 5.87 13.49
C LYS A 108 -3.08 5.24 14.50
#